data_AF-A0A4R0P179-F1
#
_entry.id   AF-A0A4R0P179-F1
#
_cell.length_a   1.000
_cell.length_b   1.000
_cell.length_c   1.000
_cell.angle_alpha   90.00
_cell.angle_beta   90.00
_cell.angle_gamma   90.00
#
_symmetry.space_group_name_H-M   'P 1'
#
loop_
_entity.id
_entity.type
_entity.pdbx_description
1 polymer ?
#
loop_
_entity_poly.entity_id
_entity_poly.type
_entity_poly.pdbx_seq_one_letter_code
_entity_poly.pdbx_strand_id
1 'polypeptide(L)'
;MNLNEKAITKLVSVFILIFALAIIFFYVKSGYKSIGLYLIPIIFIAVAITAIFKENIARWFNEIIAKEIIVKNTKFIFFILPLSIFSLIGFVSLYLAIKFPENVPIYGWVIITIFSIIPLILIYGFIFGFSVSEKQQMQIESLKNNLLSDSKGLTIEMPLSDKNCFISWQSIEAIIYYDYVVRSDFTEYYQGYKLYLNTIPIYTKYEKQWWLNKLFPKDSQRKIIDIKSETKHFGEIPKIVEKYLKSKVDIDFTDLMKGTLVSSQTYQNKNKTTTIEKWKPSKKESEQIVFDKFNRSVDEIKISYY
;
A
#
# COMPACT_ATOMS: atom_id res chain seq x y z
N MET A 1 -26.72 -22.60 -3.77
CA MET A 1 -27.04 -21.43 -2.93
C MET A 1 -26.68 -20.19 -3.70
N ASN A 2 -27.67 -19.38 -4.06
CA ASN A 2 -27.53 -18.29 -5.03
C ASN A 2 -26.74 -17.12 -4.42
N LEU A 3 -25.92 -16.41 -5.19
CA LEU A 3 -25.11 -15.27 -4.69
C LEU A 3 -25.97 -14.21 -3.97
N ASN A 4 -27.20 -14.02 -4.44
CA ASN A 4 -28.18 -13.12 -3.85
C ASN A 4 -28.64 -13.57 -2.44
N GLU A 5 -28.82 -14.87 -2.26
CA GLU A 5 -29.28 -15.48 -1.01
C GLU A 5 -28.24 -15.35 0.11
N LYS A 6 -26.95 -15.50 -0.24
CA LYS A 6 -25.82 -15.27 0.70
C LYS A 6 -25.71 -13.80 1.11
N ALA A 7 -25.88 -12.86 0.19
CA ALA A 7 -25.83 -11.42 0.49
C ALA A 7 -27.01 -11.00 1.39
N ILE A 8 -28.22 -11.47 1.08
CA ILE A 8 -29.43 -11.24 1.88
C ILE A 8 -29.26 -11.83 3.28
N THR A 9 -28.73 -13.05 3.41
CA THR A 9 -28.52 -13.70 4.72
C THR A 9 -27.53 -12.92 5.60
N LYS A 10 -26.44 -12.39 5.01
CA LYS A 10 -25.48 -11.53 5.72
C LYS A 10 -26.10 -10.20 6.14
N LEU A 11 -26.87 -9.57 5.24
CA LEU A 11 -27.54 -8.30 5.52
C LEU A 11 -28.57 -8.46 6.65
N VAL A 12 -29.40 -9.49 6.60
CA VAL A 12 -30.36 -9.83 7.65
C VAL A 12 -29.65 -10.12 8.98
N SER A 13 -28.52 -10.83 8.96
CA SER A 13 -27.75 -11.12 10.18
C SER A 13 -27.12 -9.85 10.80
N VAL A 14 -26.67 -8.90 9.98
CA VAL A 14 -26.17 -7.59 10.46
C VAL A 14 -27.31 -6.77 11.07
N PHE A 15 -28.50 -6.77 10.46
CA PHE A 15 -29.68 -6.11 11.04
C PHE A 15 -30.10 -6.73 12.38
N ILE A 16 -30.09 -8.06 12.49
CA ILE A 16 -30.38 -8.77 13.75
C ILE A 16 -29.34 -8.41 14.83
N LEU A 17 -28.06 -8.29 14.46
CA LEU A 17 -27.00 -7.88 15.38
C LEU A 17 -27.22 -6.46 15.90
N ILE A 18 -27.50 -5.51 15.00
CA ILE A 18 -27.76 -4.10 15.35
C ILE A 18 -29.01 -4.00 16.25
N PHE A 19 -30.07 -4.73 15.91
CA PHE A 19 -31.31 -4.73 16.67
C PHE A 19 -31.15 -5.34 18.06
N ALA A 20 -30.43 -6.46 18.18
CA ALA A 20 -30.14 -7.08 19.47
C ALA A 20 -29.26 -6.19 20.35
N LEU A 21 -28.25 -5.52 19.78
CA LEU A 21 -27.44 -4.54 20.50
C LEU A 21 -28.27 -3.31 20.92
N ALA A 22 -29.19 -2.84 20.09
CA ALA A 22 -30.11 -1.74 20.42
C ALA A 22 -31.07 -2.11 21.57
N ILE A 23 -31.56 -3.36 21.62
CA ILE A 23 -32.39 -3.86 22.71
C ILE A 23 -31.59 -3.96 24.01
N ILE A 24 -30.36 -4.49 23.97
CA ILE A 24 -29.47 -4.50 25.15
C ILE A 24 -29.24 -3.06 25.63
N PHE A 25 -28.95 -2.15 24.70
CA PHE A 25 -28.76 -0.74 25.00
C PHE A 25 -30.00 -0.09 25.65
N PHE A 26 -31.20 -0.41 25.15
CA PHE A 26 -32.46 0.07 25.71
C PHE A 26 -32.73 -0.50 27.11
N TYR A 27 -32.47 -1.79 27.34
CA TYR A 27 -32.64 -2.40 28.66
C TYR A 27 -31.65 -1.89 29.69
N VAL A 28 -30.40 -1.64 29.28
CA VAL A 28 -29.39 -1.00 30.11
C VAL A 28 -29.81 0.43 30.47
N LYS A 29 -30.30 1.22 29.50
CA LYS A 29 -30.78 2.60 29.72
C LYS A 29 -32.01 2.67 30.63
N SER A 30 -32.92 1.70 30.52
CA SER A 30 -34.18 1.68 31.27
C SER A 30 -34.06 1.09 32.68
N GLY A 31 -32.86 0.68 33.10
CA GLY A 31 -32.59 0.22 34.47
C GLY A 31 -33.15 -1.17 34.81
N TYR A 32 -33.48 -1.99 33.80
CA TYR A 32 -33.99 -3.35 34.04
C TYR A 32 -32.89 -4.27 34.58
N LYS A 33 -33.10 -4.81 35.80
CA LYS A 33 -32.14 -5.67 36.52
C LYS A 33 -32.34 -7.18 36.34
N SER A 34 -33.34 -7.62 35.58
CA SER A 34 -33.58 -9.05 35.38
C SER A 34 -32.63 -9.63 34.33
N ILE A 35 -31.76 -10.54 34.76
CA ILE A 35 -30.79 -11.27 33.91
C ILE A 35 -31.50 -12.01 32.76
N GLY A 36 -32.76 -12.46 32.98
CA GLY A 36 -33.56 -13.14 31.96
C GLY A 36 -33.87 -12.29 30.72
N LEU A 37 -33.94 -10.97 30.86
CA LEU A 37 -34.21 -10.05 29.75
C LEU A 37 -33.00 -9.85 28.81
N TYR A 38 -31.79 -10.16 29.29
CA TYR A 38 -30.56 -10.07 28.51
C TYR A 38 -30.23 -11.36 27.76
N LEU A 39 -30.77 -12.51 28.20
CA LEU A 39 -30.51 -13.81 27.54
C LEU A 39 -30.98 -13.83 26.09
N ILE A 40 -32.18 -13.30 25.81
CA ILE A 40 -32.76 -13.31 24.47
C ILE A 40 -31.90 -12.48 23.48
N PRO A 41 -31.55 -11.21 23.75
CA PRO A 41 -30.65 -10.46 22.89
C PRO A 41 -29.25 -11.07 22.73
N ILE A 42 -28.69 -11.66 23.79
CA ILE A 42 -27.37 -12.32 23.74
C ILE A 42 -27.42 -13.54 22.82
N ILE A 43 -28.49 -14.33 22.85
CA ILE A 43 -28.69 -15.46 21.93
C ILE A 43 -28.81 -14.96 20.49
N PHE A 44 -29.53 -13.86 20.24
CA PHE A 44 -29.60 -13.25 18.90
C PHE A 44 -28.24 -12.75 18.41
N ILE A 45 -27.41 -12.17 19.28
CA ILE A 45 -26.04 -11.78 18.95
C ILE A 45 -25.20 -13.02 18.61
N ALA A 46 -25.26 -14.06 19.44
CA ALA A 46 -24.52 -15.30 19.20
C ALA A 46 -24.92 -15.94 17.86
N VAL A 47 -26.22 -16.02 17.56
CA VAL A 47 -26.73 -16.56 16.29
C VAL A 47 -26.32 -15.69 15.10
N ALA A 48 -26.41 -14.36 15.22
CA ALA A 48 -25.99 -13.44 14.16
C ALA A 48 -24.48 -13.51 13.88
N ILE A 49 -23.65 -13.57 14.92
CA ILE A 49 -22.20 -13.77 14.77
C ILE A 49 -21.92 -15.12 14.11
N THR A 50 -22.58 -16.18 14.57
CA THR A 50 -22.37 -17.52 14.00
C THR A 50 -22.80 -17.57 12.53
N ALA A 51 -23.86 -16.86 12.13
CA ALA A 51 -24.31 -16.77 10.73
C ALA A 51 -23.40 -15.90 9.86
N ILE A 52 -22.91 -14.76 10.37
CA ILE A 52 -21.98 -13.87 9.66
C ILE A 52 -20.63 -14.55 9.43
N PHE A 53 -20.20 -15.37 10.40
CA PHE A 53 -18.86 -15.95 10.43
C PHE A 53 -18.81 -17.47 10.19
N LYS A 54 -19.94 -18.15 9.88
CA LYS A 54 -20.05 -19.61 9.72
C LYS A 54 -18.99 -20.23 8.80
N GLU A 55 -18.75 -19.61 7.64
CA GLU A 55 -17.75 -20.08 6.65
C GLU A 55 -16.31 -19.71 7.04
N ASN A 56 -16.10 -18.72 7.90
CA ASN A 56 -14.78 -18.26 8.33
C ASN A 56 -14.31 -18.88 9.65
N ILE A 57 -15.19 -19.18 10.60
CA ILE A 57 -14.82 -19.76 11.92
C ILE A 57 -14.26 -21.16 11.77
N ALA A 58 -14.87 -22.02 10.93
CA ALA A 58 -14.37 -23.38 10.72
C ALA A 58 -13.01 -23.40 10.01
N ARG A 59 -12.79 -22.47 9.06
CA ARG A 59 -11.50 -22.28 8.39
C ARG A 59 -10.45 -21.70 9.36
N TRP A 60 -10.85 -20.74 10.18
CA TRP A 60 -10.03 -20.09 11.21
C TRP A 60 -9.61 -21.07 12.33
N PHE A 61 -10.51 -21.92 12.81
CA PHE A 61 -10.20 -22.96 13.79
C PHE A 61 -9.28 -24.04 13.23
N ASN A 62 -9.50 -24.47 11.98
CA ASN A 62 -8.63 -25.46 11.34
C ASN A 62 -7.23 -24.88 11.02
N GLU A 63 -7.12 -23.58 10.72
CA GLU A 63 -5.83 -22.91 10.53
C GLU A 63 -5.09 -22.69 11.87
N ILE A 64 -5.79 -22.46 12.99
CA ILE A 64 -5.19 -22.23 14.32
C ILE A 64 -4.60 -23.50 14.95
N ILE A 65 -5.13 -24.69 14.64
CA ILE A 65 -4.66 -25.96 15.23
C ILE A 65 -3.37 -26.48 14.56
N ALA A 66 -2.97 -25.93 13.40
CA ALA A 66 -1.71 -26.28 12.76
C ALA A 66 -0.53 -25.51 13.40
N LYS A 67 0.41 -26.27 13.97
CA LYS A 67 1.57 -25.87 14.79
C LYS A 67 2.68 -25.08 14.04
N GLU A 68 2.33 -24.28 13.03
CA GLU A 68 3.27 -23.58 12.13
C GLU A 68 3.04 -22.05 12.03
N ILE A 69 2.29 -21.44 12.95
CA ILE A 69 1.97 -19.99 12.86
C ILE A 69 3.06 -19.07 13.44
N ILE A 70 3.94 -19.56 14.31
CA ILE A 70 4.93 -18.68 14.98
C ILE A 70 5.99 -18.14 14.01
N VAL A 71 6.28 -18.83 12.91
CA VAL A 71 7.34 -18.42 11.96
C VAL A 71 6.80 -17.59 10.79
N LYS A 72 5.50 -17.67 10.45
CA LYS A 72 4.96 -17.10 9.20
C LYS A 72 4.08 -15.86 9.35
N ASN A 73 3.59 -15.54 10.56
CA ASN A 73 2.61 -14.47 10.78
C ASN A 73 3.09 -13.34 11.71
N THR A 74 4.30 -12.84 11.50
CA THR A 74 4.83 -11.66 12.21
C THR A 74 3.88 -10.46 12.15
N LYS A 75 3.25 -10.20 11.00
CA LYS A 75 2.28 -9.09 10.85
C LYS A 75 1.08 -9.20 11.80
N PHE A 76 0.62 -10.41 12.08
CA PHE A 76 -0.56 -10.64 12.93
C PHE A 76 -0.24 -10.37 14.40
N ILE A 77 0.90 -10.88 14.88
CA ILE A 77 1.32 -10.72 16.28
C ILE A 77 1.74 -9.27 16.57
N PHE A 78 2.46 -8.62 15.64
CA PHE A 78 3.00 -7.28 15.89
C PHE A 78 2.00 -6.15 15.69
N PHE A 79 0.99 -6.29 14.81
CA PHE A 79 0.05 -5.19 14.51
C PHE A 79 -1.36 -5.42 15.03
N ILE A 80 -1.94 -6.61 14.79
CA ILE A 80 -3.36 -6.85 15.11
C ILE A 80 -3.56 -7.01 16.62
N LEU A 81 -2.65 -7.71 17.31
CA LEU A 81 -2.78 -7.98 18.74
C LEU A 81 -2.69 -6.69 19.59
N PRO A 82 -1.70 -5.79 19.40
CA PRO A 82 -1.69 -4.51 20.10
C PRO A 82 -2.91 -3.63 19.78
N LEU A 83 -3.33 -3.54 18.51
CA LEU A 83 -4.52 -2.78 18.12
C LEU A 83 -5.80 -3.32 18.78
N SER A 84 -5.90 -4.64 18.94
CA SER A 84 -7.02 -5.27 19.63
C SER A 84 -7.05 -4.93 21.13
N ILE A 85 -5.88 -4.90 21.78
CA ILE A 85 -5.75 -4.45 23.19
C ILE A 85 -6.17 -2.99 23.32
N PHE A 86 -5.70 -2.11 22.43
CA PHE A 86 -6.10 -0.69 22.43
C PHE A 86 -7.60 -0.52 22.23
N SER A 87 -8.21 -1.28 21.32
CA SER A 87 -9.66 -1.27 21.12
C SER A 87 -10.41 -1.72 22.38
N LEU A 88 -9.92 -2.77 23.05
CA LEU A 88 -10.50 -3.28 24.30
C LEU A 88 -10.44 -2.22 25.40
N ILE A 89 -9.29 -1.56 25.58
CA ILE A 89 -9.13 -0.45 26.53
C ILE A 89 -10.09 0.69 26.18
N GLY A 90 -10.23 1.03 24.90
CA GLY A 90 -11.18 2.02 24.42
C GLY A 90 -12.62 1.66 24.80
N PHE A 91 -13.05 0.41 24.56
CA PHE A 91 -14.39 -0.04 24.91
C PHE A 91 -14.66 -0.09 26.42
N VAL A 92 -13.67 -0.51 27.22
CA VAL A 92 -13.78 -0.46 28.69
C VAL A 92 -13.91 0.99 29.17
N SER A 93 -13.11 1.88 28.60
CA SER A 93 -13.16 3.31 28.92
C SER A 93 -14.48 3.95 28.47
N LEU A 94 -15.01 3.56 27.30
CA LEU A 94 -16.32 3.97 26.81
C LEU A 94 -17.44 3.50 27.75
N TYR A 95 -17.38 2.25 28.21
CA TYR A 95 -18.34 1.71 29.17
C TYR A 95 -18.31 2.49 30.49
N LEU A 96 -17.13 2.78 31.02
CA LEU A 96 -16.96 3.57 32.26
C LEU A 96 -17.42 5.02 32.08
N ALA A 97 -17.12 5.64 30.94
CA ALA A 97 -17.55 7.01 30.62
C ALA A 97 -19.06 7.15 30.48
N ILE A 98 -19.73 6.13 29.93
CA ILE A 98 -21.19 6.10 29.85
C ILE A 98 -21.81 5.88 31.25
N LYS A 99 -21.18 5.06 32.10
CA LYS A 99 -21.67 4.76 33.45
C LYS A 99 -21.47 5.92 34.43
N PHE A 100 -20.41 6.71 34.25
CA PHE A 100 -20.05 7.84 35.10
C PHE A 100 -19.74 9.09 34.25
N PRO A 101 -20.76 9.67 33.58
CA PRO A 101 -20.54 10.74 32.61
C PRO A 101 -20.01 12.04 33.23
N GLU A 102 -20.36 12.30 34.49
CA GLU A 102 -19.92 13.48 35.26
C GLU A 102 -18.41 13.54 35.48
N ASN A 103 -17.73 12.39 35.39
CA ASN A 103 -16.29 12.26 35.60
C ASN A 103 -15.47 12.38 34.31
N VAL A 104 -16.12 12.56 33.15
CA VAL A 104 -15.45 12.54 31.84
C VAL A 104 -15.58 13.89 31.13
N PRO A 105 -14.50 14.68 31.09
CA PRO A 105 -14.48 15.93 30.36
C PRO A 105 -14.54 15.68 28.85
N ILE A 106 -14.89 16.72 28.08
CA ILE A 106 -15.10 16.65 26.62
C ILE A 106 -13.91 16.02 25.88
N TYR A 107 -12.67 16.35 26.27
CA TYR A 107 -11.48 15.76 25.66
C TYR A 107 -11.35 14.25 25.95
N GLY A 108 -11.87 13.77 27.09
CA GLY A 108 -11.91 12.35 27.42
C GLY A 108 -12.80 11.56 26.45
N TRP A 109 -13.95 12.11 26.07
CA TRP A 109 -14.83 11.51 25.06
C TRP A 109 -14.16 11.38 23.69
N VAL A 110 -13.37 12.39 23.30
CA VAL A 110 -12.60 12.36 22.05
C VAL A 110 -11.55 11.25 22.08
N ILE A 111 -10.78 11.15 23.18
CA ILE A 111 -9.75 10.13 23.37
C ILE A 111 -10.38 8.73 23.35
N ILE A 112 -11.46 8.51 24.09
CA ILE A 112 -12.16 7.22 24.14
C ILE A 112 -12.62 6.80 22.74
N THR A 113 -13.23 7.73 22.00
CA THR A 113 -13.70 7.48 20.62
C THR A 113 -12.56 7.08 19.70
N ILE A 114 -11.42 7.77 19.81
CA ILE A 114 -10.20 7.44 19.06
C ILE A 114 -9.72 6.03 19.40
N PHE A 115 -9.59 5.68 20.67
CA PHE A 115 -9.09 4.38 21.12
C PHE A 115 -10.06 3.23 20.83
N SER A 116 -11.37 3.47 20.76
CA SER A 116 -12.35 2.46 20.35
C SER A 116 -12.37 2.25 18.84
N ILE A 117 -12.49 3.33 18.06
CA ILE A 117 -12.84 3.27 16.63
C ILE A 117 -11.61 3.14 15.74
N ILE A 118 -10.53 3.92 15.99
CA ILE A 118 -9.37 3.92 15.09
C ILE A 118 -8.70 2.55 15.03
N PRO A 119 -8.46 1.83 16.14
CA PRO A 119 -7.87 0.51 16.07
C PRO A 119 -8.74 -0.49 15.29
N LEU A 120 -10.07 -0.38 15.37
CA LEU A 120 -10.98 -1.22 14.59
C LEU A 120 -10.89 -0.94 13.09
N ILE A 121 -10.84 0.34 12.70
CA ILE A 121 -10.67 0.72 11.29
C ILE A 121 -9.34 0.19 10.75
N LEU A 122 -8.25 0.31 11.52
CA LEU A 122 -6.94 -0.20 11.14
C LEU A 122 -6.96 -1.74 11.01
N ILE A 123 -7.53 -2.45 11.99
CA ILE A 123 -7.68 -3.91 11.94
C ILE A 123 -8.49 -4.32 10.70
N TYR A 124 -9.60 -3.64 10.43
CA TYR A 124 -10.41 -3.89 9.23
C TYR A 124 -9.60 -3.69 7.96
N GLY A 125 -8.85 -2.59 7.86
CA GLY A 125 -7.94 -2.31 6.75
C GLY A 125 -6.86 -3.37 6.55
N PHE A 126 -6.26 -3.88 7.63
CA PHE A 126 -5.25 -4.92 7.57
C PHE A 126 -5.81 -6.28 7.13
N ILE A 127 -7.03 -6.63 7.56
CA ILE A 127 -7.63 -7.95 7.28
C ILE A 127 -8.29 -7.99 5.90
N PHE A 128 -9.07 -6.96 5.57
CA PHE A 128 -9.92 -6.96 4.38
C PHE A 128 -9.36 -6.10 3.24
N GLY A 129 -8.39 -5.23 3.53
CA GLY A 129 -7.95 -4.20 2.60
C GLY A 129 -8.97 -3.06 2.51
N PHE A 130 -8.50 -1.85 2.27
CA PHE A 130 -9.39 -0.75 1.88
C PHE A 130 -9.68 -0.85 0.39
N SER A 131 -10.96 -0.94 0.03
CA SER A 131 -11.35 -0.78 -1.38
C SER A 131 -11.17 0.69 -1.74
N VAL A 132 -10.20 0.96 -2.62
CA VAL A 132 -9.96 2.31 -3.14
C VAL A 132 -11.00 2.54 -4.23
N SER A 133 -11.81 3.59 -4.08
CA SER A 133 -12.77 3.96 -5.12
C SER A 133 -12.07 4.36 -6.41
N GLU A 134 -12.72 4.19 -7.56
CA GLU A 134 -12.15 4.56 -8.86
C GLU A 134 -11.72 6.03 -8.90
N LYS A 135 -12.52 6.93 -8.30
CA LYS A 135 -12.17 8.35 -8.14
C LYS A 135 -10.87 8.56 -7.38
N GLN A 136 -10.65 7.81 -6.29
CA GLN A 136 -9.42 7.87 -5.53
C GLN A 136 -8.25 7.27 -6.31
N GLN A 137 -8.45 6.22 -7.10
CA GLN A 137 -7.42 5.67 -7.97
C GLN A 137 -7.00 6.71 -9.02
N MET A 138 -7.94 7.39 -9.68
CA MET A 138 -7.63 8.47 -10.62
C MET A 138 -6.85 9.61 -9.96
N GLN A 139 -7.21 9.97 -8.72
CA GLN A 139 -6.45 10.97 -7.95
C GLN A 139 -5.02 10.50 -7.65
N ILE A 140 -4.84 9.26 -7.20
CA ILE A 140 -3.51 8.67 -6.96
C ILE A 140 -2.70 8.66 -8.26
N GLU A 141 -3.32 8.27 -9.38
CA GLU A 141 -2.69 8.28 -10.69
C GLU A 141 -2.26 9.69 -11.09
N SER A 142 -3.07 10.71 -10.82
CA SER A 142 -2.75 12.12 -11.11
C SER A 142 -1.54 12.64 -10.33
N LEU A 143 -1.25 12.07 -9.16
CA LEU A 143 -0.14 12.47 -8.29
C LEU A 143 1.20 11.83 -8.67
N LYS A 144 1.20 10.80 -9.52
CA LYS A 144 2.44 10.17 -10.00
C LYS A 144 3.28 11.18 -10.78
N ASN A 145 4.59 11.07 -10.61
CA ASN A 145 5.54 11.85 -11.38
C ASN A 145 5.34 11.60 -12.88
N ASN A 146 5.55 12.63 -13.68
CA ASN A 146 5.38 12.56 -15.12
C ASN A 146 6.66 12.96 -15.84
N LEU A 147 7.02 12.17 -16.85
CA LEU A 147 8.20 12.42 -17.66
C LEU A 147 7.79 13.14 -18.95
N LEU A 148 8.41 14.29 -19.21
CA LEU A 148 8.25 15.06 -20.43
C LEU A 148 9.63 15.29 -21.06
N SER A 149 9.71 15.25 -22.38
CA SER A 149 10.96 15.50 -23.11
C SER A 149 10.75 16.46 -24.26
N ASP A 150 11.69 17.38 -24.44
CA ASP A 150 11.69 18.32 -25.55
C ASP A 150 13.11 18.44 -26.16
N SER A 151 13.29 19.37 -27.09
CA SER A 151 14.60 19.60 -27.73
C SER A 151 15.71 20.11 -26.78
N LYS A 152 15.35 20.66 -25.61
CA LYS A 152 16.28 21.30 -24.67
C LYS A 152 16.69 20.35 -23.54
N GLY A 153 15.76 19.50 -23.10
CA GLY A 153 16.01 18.61 -21.99
C GLY A 153 14.85 17.69 -21.63
N LEU A 154 15.00 17.09 -20.46
CA LEU A 154 14.04 16.25 -19.78
C LEU A 154 13.43 17.03 -18.61
N THR A 155 12.10 17.03 -18.51
CA THR A 155 11.37 17.59 -17.39
C THR A 155 10.67 16.47 -16.64
N ILE A 156 10.92 16.38 -15.33
CA ILE A 156 10.19 15.49 -14.44
C ILE A 156 9.22 16.37 -13.65
N GLU A 157 7.93 16.23 -13.93
CA GLU A 157 6.89 16.85 -13.13
C GLU A 157 6.70 16.04 -11.85
N MET A 158 6.69 16.70 -10.70
CA MET A 158 6.55 16.08 -9.38
C MET A 158 5.34 16.67 -8.66
N PRO A 159 4.10 16.26 -9.02
CA PRO A 159 2.88 16.87 -8.50
C PRO A 159 2.78 16.83 -6.98
N LEU A 160 3.20 15.74 -6.34
CA LEU A 160 3.18 15.60 -4.88
C LEU A 160 4.00 16.69 -4.17
N SER A 161 5.09 17.13 -4.80
CA SER A 161 6.01 18.16 -4.28
C SER A 161 5.77 19.55 -4.87
N ASP A 162 4.71 19.72 -5.67
CA ASP A 162 4.36 20.96 -6.37
C ASP A 162 5.54 21.60 -7.12
N LYS A 163 6.35 20.79 -7.82
CA LYS A 163 7.53 21.27 -8.54
C LYS A 163 7.89 20.44 -9.77
N ASN A 164 8.69 21.04 -10.63
CA ASN A 164 9.30 20.42 -11.80
C ASN A 164 10.82 20.40 -11.67
N CYS A 165 11.43 19.32 -12.12
CA CYS A 165 12.87 19.15 -12.24
C CYS A 165 13.25 19.16 -13.72
N PHE A 166 13.99 20.17 -14.16
CA PHE A 166 14.50 20.27 -15.53
C PHE A 166 15.97 19.85 -15.60
N ILE A 167 16.26 18.95 -16.53
CA ILE A 167 17.58 18.39 -16.79
C ILE A 167 17.90 18.66 -18.26
N SER A 168 18.89 19.50 -18.55
CA SER A 168 19.31 19.73 -19.94
C SER A 168 20.00 18.49 -20.50
N TRP A 169 19.78 18.18 -21.78
CA TRP A 169 20.48 17.06 -22.45
C TRP A 169 22.01 17.17 -22.35
N GLN A 170 22.54 18.40 -22.42
CA GLN A 170 23.98 18.66 -22.35
C GLN A 170 24.57 18.39 -20.95
N SER A 171 23.72 18.37 -19.92
CA SER A 171 24.14 18.15 -18.54
C SER A 171 24.28 16.67 -18.19
N ILE A 172 23.65 15.78 -18.97
CA ILE A 172 23.67 14.34 -18.72
C ILE A 172 25.04 13.79 -19.15
N GLU A 173 25.77 13.23 -18.20
CA GLU A 173 27.01 12.50 -18.48
C GLU A 173 26.75 11.01 -18.68
N ALA A 174 25.91 10.42 -17.83
CA ALA A 174 25.61 9.00 -17.89
C ALA A 174 24.16 8.71 -17.48
N ILE A 175 23.63 7.61 -18.02
CA ILE A 175 22.33 7.04 -17.65
C ILE A 175 22.55 5.55 -17.41
N ILE A 176 22.20 5.10 -16.21
CA ILE A 176 22.28 3.69 -15.83
C ILE A 176 20.87 3.19 -15.53
N TYR A 177 20.45 2.16 -16.24
CA TYR A 177 19.27 1.39 -15.90
C TYR A 177 19.64 0.44 -14.78
N TYR A 178 18.83 0.39 -13.73
CA TYR A 178 18.98 -0.57 -12.66
C TYR A 178 17.70 -1.37 -12.50
N ASP A 179 17.90 -2.65 -12.23
CA ASP A 179 16.88 -3.66 -12.05
C ASP A 179 17.47 -4.66 -11.06
N TYR A 180 17.05 -4.62 -9.80
CA TYR A 180 17.57 -5.55 -8.80
C TYR A 180 16.61 -5.85 -7.66
N VAL A 181 16.88 -6.98 -7.04
CA VAL A 181 16.16 -7.50 -5.89
C VAL A 181 17.06 -7.37 -4.67
N VAL A 182 16.58 -6.68 -3.64
CA VAL A 182 17.39 -6.43 -2.42
C VAL A 182 17.29 -7.60 -1.44
N ARG A 183 16.14 -8.28 -1.39
CA ARG A 183 15.90 -9.38 -0.45
C ARG A 183 15.72 -10.72 -1.15
N SER A 184 16.28 -11.76 -0.54
CA SER A 184 16.14 -13.16 -0.97
C SER A 184 14.71 -13.70 -0.94
N ASP A 185 13.79 -12.99 -0.27
CA ASP A 185 12.36 -13.29 -0.25
C ASP A 185 11.58 -12.67 -1.42
N PHE A 186 12.26 -11.95 -2.33
CA PHE A 186 11.70 -11.29 -3.50
C PHE A 186 10.62 -10.23 -3.18
N THR A 187 10.60 -9.71 -1.96
CA THR A 187 9.60 -8.71 -1.54
C THR A 187 9.99 -7.27 -1.87
N GLU A 188 11.27 -7.02 -2.10
CA GLU A 188 11.82 -5.70 -2.38
C GLU A 188 12.53 -5.69 -3.74
N TYR A 189 11.81 -5.15 -4.74
CA TYR A 189 12.23 -5.03 -6.13
C TYR A 189 12.41 -3.54 -6.49
N TYR A 190 13.55 -3.20 -7.08
CA TYR A 190 13.88 -1.84 -7.48
C TYR A 190 14.19 -1.80 -8.97
N GLN A 191 13.45 -0.96 -9.68
CA GLN A 191 13.62 -0.74 -11.11
C GLN A 191 13.57 0.76 -11.40
N GLY A 192 14.52 1.24 -12.19
CA GLY A 192 14.57 2.64 -12.57
C GLY A 192 15.77 3.03 -13.40
N TYR A 193 15.94 4.33 -13.60
CA TYR A 193 17.09 4.93 -14.25
C TYR A 193 17.75 5.95 -13.32
N LYS A 194 19.06 5.86 -13.18
CA LYS A 194 19.89 6.88 -12.54
C LYS A 194 20.54 7.73 -13.62
N LEU A 195 20.26 9.03 -13.58
CA LEU A 195 20.88 10.04 -14.43
C LEU A 195 21.99 10.72 -13.63
N TYR A 196 23.21 10.69 -14.15
CA TYR A 196 24.39 11.35 -13.59
C TYR A 196 24.66 12.63 -14.38
N LEU A 197 24.69 13.76 -13.67
CA LEU A 197 24.66 15.10 -14.25
C LEU A 197 25.91 15.91 -13.89
N ASN A 198 26.55 16.58 -14.84
CA ASN A 198 27.68 17.45 -14.52
C ASN A 198 27.28 18.70 -13.70
N THR A 199 26.04 19.15 -13.85
CA THR A 199 25.44 20.31 -13.17
C THR A 199 24.20 19.91 -12.36
N ILE A 200 23.91 20.66 -11.29
CA ILE A 200 22.68 20.49 -10.51
C ILE A 200 21.47 20.83 -11.40
N PRO A 201 20.40 20.01 -11.41
CA PRO A 201 19.23 20.27 -12.21
C PRO A 201 18.42 21.47 -11.70
N ILE A 202 17.63 22.07 -12.58
CA ILE A 202 16.89 23.28 -12.28
C ILE A 202 15.52 22.89 -11.72
N TYR A 203 15.24 23.29 -10.49
CA TYR A 203 13.92 23.08 -9.86
C TYR A 203 13.07 24.32 -9.98
N THR A 204 11.86 24.17 -10.51
CA THR A 204 10.85 25.25 -10.58
C THR A 204 9.63 24.81 -9.81
N LYS A 205 9.20 25.62 -8.82
CA LYS A 205 8.03 25.31 -8.00
C LYS A 205 6.78 25.95 -8.60
N TYR A 206 5.64 25.30 -8.39
CA TYR A 206 4.36 25.86 -8.79
C TYR A 206 4.00 27.08 -7.94
N GLU A 207 3.20 27.99 -8.51
CA GLU A 207 2.73 29.19 -7.80
C GLU A 207 1.83 28.82 -6.62
N LYS A 208 0.93 27.85 -6.82
CA LYS A 208 0.02 27.33 -5.79
C LYS A 208 0.60 26.05 -5.19
N GLN A 209 1.36 26.20 -4.11
CA GLN A 209 1.89 25.08 -3.33
C GLN A 209 0.97 24.71 -2.18
N TRP A 210 0.83 23.42 -1.94
CA TRP A 210 0.24 22.88 -0.72
C TRP A 210 1.09 23.24 0.51
N TRP A 211 0.43 23.41 1.66
CA TRP A 211 1.04 24.02 2.84
C TRP A 211 2.22 23.21 3.40
N LEU A 212 2.23 21.88 3.33
CA LEU A 212 3.40 21.09 3.74
C LEU A 212 4.62 21.34 2.85
N ASN A 213 4.43 21.53 1.54
CA ASN A 213 5.53 21.81 0.62
C ASN A 213 6.15 23.20 0.89
N LYS A 214 5.37 24.14 1.43
CA LYS A 214 5.87 25.43 1.92
C LYS A 214 6.73 25.29 3.18
N LEU A 215 6.41 24.34 4.06
CA LEU A 215 7.17 24.09 5.30
C LEU A 215 8.50 23.37 5.04
N PHE A 216 8.60 22.60 3.96
CA PHE A 216 9.82 21.86 3.60
C PHE A 216 10.31 22.21 2.19
N PRO A 217 10.77 23.45 1.94
CA PRO A 217 11.05 23.95 0.60
C PRO A 217 12.39 23.46 0.01
N LYS A 218 13.07 22.48 0.61
CA LYS A 218 14.41 22.08 0.18
C LYS A 218 14.37 21.31 -1.14
N ASP A 219 15.10 21.82 -2.11
CA ASP A 219 15.37 21.13 -3.36
C ASP A 219 16.61 20.24 -3.24
N SER A 220 16.67 19.21 -4.08
CA SER A 220 17.82 18.32 -4.11
C SER A 220 19.01 19.07 -4.72
N GLN A 221 20.13 19.11 -4.01
CA GLN A 221 21.40 19.62 -4.54
C GLN A 221 22.25 18.50 -5.16
N ARG A 222 21.67 17.31 -5.36
CA ARG A 222 22.37 16.16 -5.91
C ARG A 222 22.46 16.26 -7.42
N LYS A 223 23.62 15.85 -7.93
CA LYS A 223 23.90 15.65 -9.35
C LYS A 223 23.41 14.30 -9.89
N ILE A 224 22.75 13.51 -9.05
CA ILE A 224 22.16 12.23 -9.40
C ILE A 224 20.65 12.35 -9.28
N ILE A 225 19.94 12.01 -10.36
CA ILE A 225 18.49 11.95 -10.39
C ILE A 225 18.04 10.53 -10.62
N ASP A 226 17.13 10.08 -9.75
CA ASP A 226 16.57 8.73 -9.77
C ASP A 226 15.15 8.76 -10.34
N ILE A 227 14.93 8.08 -11.45
CA ILE A 227 13.64 7.96 -12.12
C ILE A 227 13.15 6.53 -11.92
N LYS A 228 12.12 6.36 -11.11
CA LYS A 228 11.56 5.05 -10.76
C LYS A 228 10.55 4.57 -11.80
N SER A 229 10.35 3.25 -11.88
CA SER A 229 9.39 2.60 -12.78
C SER A 229 7.94 3.05 -12.62
N GLU A 230 7.57 3.59 -11.45
CA GLU A 230 6.24 4.15 -11.17
C GLU A 230 5.97 5.52 -11.86
N THR A 231 6.99 6.13 -12.47
CA THR A 231 6.87 7.40 -13.19
C THR A 231 6.07 7.20 -14.48
N LYS A 232 5.13 8.10 -14.78
CA LYS A 232 4.41 8.07 -16.06
C LYS A 232 5.37 8.26 -17.23
N HIS A 233 5.15 7.50 -18.30
CA HIS A 233 6.02 7.46 -19.48
C HIS A 233 7.45 6.96 -19.20
N PHE A 234 7.67 6.24 -18.09
CA PHE A 234 8.96 5.59 -17.79
C PHE A 234 9.50 4.74 -18.96
N GLY A 235 8.62 3.95 -19.60
CA GLY A 235 8.98 3.10 -20.74
C GLY A 235 9.39 3.86 -22.01
N GLU A 236 9.25 5.19 -22.05
CA GLU A 236 9.69 6.01 -23.19
C GLU A 236 11.14 6.46 -23.09
N ILE A 237 11.78 6.31 -21.91
CA ILE A 237 13.17 6.71 -21.67
C ILE A 237 14.14 6.19 -22.74
N PRO A 238 14.11 4.91 -23.16
CA PRO A 238 14.98 4.42 -24.22
C PRO A 238 14.84 5.22 -25.51
N LYS A 239 13.60 5.47 -25.95
CA LYS A 239 13.31 6.23 -27.18
C LYS A 239 13.78 7.67 -27.06
N ILE A 240 13.61 8.27 -25.88
CA ILE A 240 14.06 9.63 -25.58
C ILE A 240 15.59 9.73 -25.66
N VAL A 241 16.30 8.76 -25.08
CA VAL A 241 17.77 8.69 -25.11
C VAL A 241 18.27 8.48 -26.54
N GLU A 242 17.68 7.56 -27.31
CA GLU A 242 18.04 7.34 -28.71
C GLU A 242 17.86 8.63 -29.53
N LYS A 243 16.74 9.32 -29.34
CA LYS A 243 16.40 10.53 -30.09
C LYS A 243 17.32 11.71 -29.77
N TYR A 244 17.57 11.99 -28.49
CA TYR A 244 18.24 13.23 -28.07
C TYR A 244 19.72 13.06 -27.72
N LEU A 245 20.13 11.88 -27.26
CA LEU A 245 21.53 11.56 -26.93
C LEU A 245 22.23 10.74 -28.02
N LYS A 246 21.52 10.33 -29.08
CA LYS A 246 22.06 9.60 -30.24
C LYS A 246 22.81 8.31 -29.87
N SER A 247 22.43 7.71 -28.74
CA SER A 247 22.96 6.42 -28.28
C SER A 247 22.05 5.32 -28.77
N LYS A 248 22.60 4.17 -29.20
CA LYS A 248 21.78 2.99 -29.45
C LYS A 248 21.47 2.34 -28.10
N VAL A 249 20.19 2.25 -27.75
CA VAL A 249 19.78 1.73 -26.45
C VAL A 249 19.30 0.29 -26.61
N ASP A 250 20.16 -0.66 -26.27
CA ASP A 250 19.81 -2.09 -26.22
C ASP A 250 19.66 -2.50 -24.75
N ILE A 251 18.50 -2.19 -24.17
CA ILE A 251 18.15 -2.59 -22.80
C ILE A 251 17.25 -3.80 -22.87
N ASP A 252 17.66 -4.84 -22.14
CA ASP A 252 16.83 -6.01 -21.95
C ASP A 252 15.84 -5.80 -20.81
N PHE A 253 14.57 -5.56 -21.15
CA PHE A 253 13.46 -5.41 -20.20
C PHE A 253 12.90 -6.75 -19.68
N THR A 254 13.58 -7.87 -19.93
CA THR A 254 13.14 -9.16 -19.40
C THR A 254 13.19 -9.15 -17.88
N ASP A 255 12.04 -9.37 -17.25
CA ASP A 255 11.89 -9.42 -15.80
C ASP A 255 12.93 -10.35 -15.15
N LEU A 256 13.79 -9.78 -14.30
CA LEU A 256 14.82 -10.53 -13.57
C LEU A 256 14.22 -11.62 -12.67
N MET A 257 12.97 -11.49 -12.25
CA MET A 257 12.27 -12.51 -11.47
C MET A 257 11.85 -13.72 -12.31
N LYS A 258 11.71 -13.54 -13.62
CA LYS A 258 11.20 -14.55 -14.57
C LYS A 258 12.30 -15.07 -15.50
N GLY A 259 13.42 -15.52 -14.92
CA GLY A 259 14.52 -16.11 -15.67
C GLY A 259 14.18 -17.48 -16.26
N THR A 260 13.89 -18.47 -15.40
CA THR A 260 13.55 -19.84 -15.84
C THR A 260 12.28 -20.31 -15.17
N LEU A 261 11.29 -20.73 -15.94
CA LEU A 261 10.05 -21.29 -15.40
C LEU A 261 10.36 -22.63 -14.71
N VAL A 262 10.12 -22.70 -13.41
CA VAL A 262 10.32 -23.91 -12.60
C VAL A 262 9.09 -24.80 -12.64
N SER A 263 7.91 -24.20 -12.56
CA SER A 263 6.64 -24.92 -12.64
C SER A 263 5.51 -23.97 -13.02
N SER A 264 4.59 -24.43 -13.86
CA SER A 264 3.33 -23.73 -14.15
C SER A 264 2.16 -24.65 -13.88
N GLN A 265 1.19 -24.17 -13.10
CA GLN A 265 -0.03 -24.90 -12.79
C GLN A 265 -1.23 -24.04 -13.21
N THR A 266 -2.01 -24.56 -14.14
CA THR A 266 -3.20 -23.88 -14.64
C THR A 266 -4.44 -24.52 -14.03
N TYR A 267 -5.22 -23.69 -13.33
CA TYR A 267 -6.49 -24.07 -12.76
C TYR A 267 -7.61 -23.44 -13.58
N GLN A 268 -8.51 -24.25 -14.11
CA GLN A 268 -9.75 -23.77 -14.69
C GLN A 268 -10.88 -23.93 -13.69
N ASN A 269 -11.53 -22.82 -13.34
CA ASN A 269 -12.75 -22.85 -12.55
C ASN A 269 -13.85 -22.00 -13.20
N LYS A 270 -14.89 -22.68 -13.68
CA LYS A 270 -16.15 -22.19 -14.26
C LYS A 270 -16.02 -21.22 -15.45
N ASN A 271 -15.32 -20.10 -15.31
CA ASN A 271 -15.03 -19.10 -16.36
C ASN A 271 -13.69 -18.35 -16.15
N LYS A 272 -12.85 -18.76 -15.19
CA LYS A 272 -11.58 -18.10 -14.88
C LYS A 272 -10.44 -19.11 -14.97
N THR A 273 -9.49 -18.82 -15.85
CA THR A 273 -8.23 -19.54 -15.95
C THR A 273 -7.23 -18.81 -15.08
N THR A 274 -6.74 -19.47 -14.02
CA THR A 274 -5.70 -18.94 -13.16
C THR A 274 -4.46 -19.78 -13.36
N THR A 275 -3.40 -19.17 -13.87
CA THR A 275 -2.08 -19.81 -14.01
C THR A 275 -1.19 -19.34 -12.87
N ILE A 276 -0.71 -20.28 -12.07
CA ILE A 276 0.28 -20.04 -11.02
C ILE A 276 1.62 -20.49 -11.58
N GLU A 277 2.52 -19.53 -11.76
CA GLU A 277 3.86 -19.79 -12.26
C GLU A 277 4.88 -19.58 -11.14
N LYS A 278 5.79 -20.53 -11.01
CA LYS A 278 6.97 -20.44 -10.16
C LYS A 278 8.17 -20.24 -11.07
N TRP A 279 8.87 -19.13 -10.87
CA TRP A 279 10.04 -18.78 -11.66
C TRP A 279 11.31 -18.84 -10.82
N LYS A 280 12.43 -19.14 -11.47
CA LYS A 280 13.78 -18.95 -10.95
C LYS A 280 14.30 -17.62 -11.47
N PRO A 281 14.93 -16.79 -10.61
CA PRO A 281 15.50 -15.53 -11.03
C PRO A 281 16.55 -15.69 -12.14
N SER A 282 16.63 -14.70 -13.00
CA SER A 282 17.66 -14.55 -14.01
C SER A 282 19.02 -14.27 -13.37
N LYS A 283 20.11 -14.70 -14.02
CA LYS A 283 21.50 -14.41 -13.62
C LYS A 283 22.08 -13.15 -14.29
N LYS A 284 21.22 -12.32 -14.90
CA LYS A 284 21.66 -11.12 -15.63
C LYS A 284 22.20 -10.06 -14.68
N GLU A 285 23.03 -9.18 -15.23
CA GLU A 285 23.53 -8.00 -14.52
C GLU A 285 22.38 -7.08 -14.12
N SER A 286 22.44 -6.61 -12.88
CA SER A 286 21.42 -5.76 -12.27
C SER A 286 21.46 -4.31 -12.73
N GLU A 287 22.54 -3.90 -13.38
CA GLU A 287 22.73 -2.53 -13.84
C GLU A 287 23.29 -2.55 -15.25
N GLN A 288 22.72 -1.74 -16.13
CA GLN A 288 23.11 -1.65 -17.53
C GLN A 288 23.31 -0.18 -17.90
N ILE A 289 24.42 0.12 -18.57
CA ILE A 289 24.69 1.47 -19.07
C ILE A 289 23.83 1.71 -20.29
N VAL A 290 22.96 2.71 -20.19
CA VAL A 290 22.06 3.14 -21.26
C VAL A 290 22.73 4.20 -22.13
N PHE A 291 23.50 5.06 -21.47
CA PHE A 291 24.28 6.11 -22.10
C PHE A 291 25.45 6.44 -21.19
N ASP A 292 26.64 6.62 -21.77
CA ASP A 292 27.72 7.32 -21.10
C ASP A 292 28.51 8.12 -22.14
N LYS A 293 28.76 9.39 -21.81
CA LYS A 293 29.46 10.33 -22.69
C LYS A 293 30.95 10.02 -22.81
N PHE A 294 31.53 9.34 -21.82
CA PHE A 294 32.97 9.13 -21.69
C PHE A 294 33.40 7.66 -21.81
N ASN A 295 32.47 6.76 -22.14
CA ASN A 295 32.66 5.31 -22.24
C ASN A 295 33.32 4.67 -20.99
N ARG A 296 32.86 5.06 -19.81
CA ARG A 296 33.25 4.58 -18.48
C ARG A 296 32.47 3.34 -18.08
N SER A 297 33.01 2.58 -17.14
CA SER A 297 32.28 1.48 -16.47
C SER A 297 31.28 1.99 -15.42
N VAL A 298 30.34 1.13 -15.00
CA VAL A 298 29.35 1.46 -13.96
C VAL A 298 30.01 1.91 -12.66
N ASP A 299 31.10 1.24 -12.26
CA ASP A 299 31.82 1.56 -11.02
C ASP A 299 32.56 2.90 -11.11
N GLU A 300 33.20 3.19 -12.25
CA GLU A 300 33.85 4.48 -12.51
C GLU A 300 32.86 5.65 -12.48
N ILE A 301 31.66 5.46 -13.07
CA ILE A 301 30.59 6.46 -13.03
C ILE A 301 30.17 6.72 -11.59
N LYS A 302 29.96 5.67 -10.77
CA LYS A 302 29.57 5.83 -9.37
C LYS A 302 30.64 6.57 -8.56
N ILE A 303 31.89 6.15 -8.66
CA ILE A 303 33.02 6.76 -7.93
C ILE A 303 33.13 8.26 -8.23
N SER A 304 32.84 8.69 -9.45
CA SER A 304 32.93 10.10 -9.85
C SER A 304 31.89 11.02 -9.18
N TYR A 305 30.88 10.46 -8.50
CA TYR A 305 29.72 11.19 -7.97
C TYR A 305 29.45 10.94 -6.48
N TYR A 306 30.26 10.12 -5.82
CA TYR A 306 30.27 9.91 -4.37
C TYR A 306 31.42 10.70 -3.72
#